data_AF-A0A7R8ZIZ7-F1
#
_entry.id   AF-A0A7R8ZIZ7-F1
#
_cell.length_a   1.000
_cell.length_b   1.000
_cell.length_c   1.000
_cell.angle_alpha   90.00
_cell.angle_beta   90.00
_cell.angle_gamma   90.00
#
_symmetry.space_group_name_H-M   'P 1'
#
loop_
_entity.id
_entity.type
_entity.pdbx_description
1 polymer ?
#
loop_
_entity_poly.entity_id
_entity_poly.type
_entity_poly.pdbx_seq_one_letter_code
_entity_poly.pdbx_strand_id
1 'polypeptide(L)'
;MTLAVFGKEDLDELESEVLKHFSKIVNKNVEKPSWPEHPYGPNEVGKILEIVPVRETREMAIIFPIPDQMKFYKTSPGHYLGHLIGHQGKGSLWSELKAKGWATFLSGGESHGARGFSFFEVSIELSPDGFKNRMEVVKLLFQYLALLTKQGVHEWIFNEYRDLSAIHFRFKEKQWPVSVVTNITSNLQHYPMEECLSGRYLTPNYEPDLICNLLCQLRWDNIILTIIANEVKDERTPMIEHYYGTEYFVSNIPKSFLEELHNFVTLNNKLSLPSPNEFIPTNFELAERQVPV
;
A
#
# COMPACT_ATOMS: atom_id res chain seq x y z
N MET A 1 9.87 23.03 10.11
CA MET A 1 11.06 22.33 9.56
C MET A 1 11.42 21.19 10.49
N THR A 2 12.07 20.14 9.99
CA THR A 2 12.65 19.06 10.82
C THR A 2 14.11 18.90 10.43
N LEU A 3 14.94 18.48 11.39
CA LEU A 3 16.38 18.32 11.22
C LEU A 3 16.82 17.07 11.98
N ALA A 4 17.77 16.34 11.41
CA ALA A 4 18.48 15.27 12.09
C ALA A 4 19.98 15.43 11.76
N VAL A 5 20.82 15.32 12.79
CA VAL A 5 22.27 15.34 12.67
C VAL A 5 22.81 14.00 13.15
N PHE A 6 23.80 13.47 12.45
CA PHE A 6 24.43 12.20 12.77
C PHE A 6 25.94 12.41 12.79
N GLY A 7 26.56 12.22 13.94
CA GLY A 7 27.97 12.49 14.19
C GLY A 7 28.61 11.46 15.11
N LYS A 8 29.91 11.64 15.35
CA LYS A 8 30.67 10.85 16.36
C LYS A 8 30.73 11.55 17.71
N GLU A 9 30.46 12.84 17.70
CA GLU A 9 30.34 13.76 18.82
C GLU A 9 29.22 13.28 19.77
N ASP A 10 29.30 13.70 21.03
CA ASP A 10 28.23 13.42 21.98
C ASP A 10 26.98 14.29 21.74
N LEU A 11 25.89 14.01 22.46
CA LEU A 11 24.62 14.69 22.24
C LEU A 11 24.68 16.18 22.57
N ASP A 12 25.47 16.58 23.57
CA ASP A 12 25.58 17.97 24.02
C ASP A 12 26.37 18.80 22.99
N GLU A 13 27.43 18.22 22.42
CA GLU A 13 28.21 18.81 21.32
C GLU A 13 27.34 18.98 20.06
N LEU A 14 26.58 17.94 19.69
CA LEU A 14 25.68 17.99 18.54
C LEU A 14 24.58 19.03 18.71
N GLU A 15 23.98 19.14 19.91
CA GLU A 15 22.99 20.17 20.21
C GLU A 15 23.58 21.58 20.07
N SER A 16 24.77 21.80 20.62
CA SER A 16 25.47 23.09 20.54
C SER A 16 25.72 23.53 19.08
N GLU A 17 26.19 22.61 18.23
CA GLU A 17 26.39 22.91 16.81
C GLU A 17 25.06 23.16 16.07
N VAL A 18 24.00 22.40 16.37
CA VAL A 18 22.67 22.66 15.80
C VAL A 18 22.17 24.05 16.17
N LEU A 19 22.26 24.43 17.45
CA LEU A 19 21.83 25.75 17.92
C LEU A 19 22.62 26.86 17.24
N LYS A 20 23.94 26.72 17.13
CA LYS A 20 24.83 27.69 16.49
C LYS A 20 24.46 27.98 15.03
N HIS A 21 24.13 26.95 14.26
CA HIS A 21 23.88 27.09 12.81
C HIS A 21 22.41 27.32 12.46
N PHE A 22 21.46 26.75 13.21
CA PHE A 22 20.05 26.72 12.80
C PHE A 22 19.12 27.61 13.65
N SER A 23 19.55 28.11 14.82
CA SER A 23 18.69 28.97 15.68
C SER A 23 18.26 30.28 15.03
N LYS A 24 19.02 30.78 14.05
CA LYS A 24 18.73 32.03 13.34
C LYS A 24 17.66 31.89 12.26
N ILE A 25 17.18 30.67 11.98
CA ILE A 25 16.13 30.45 11.00
C ILE A 25 14.82 31.02 11.54
N VAL A 26 14.31 32.05 10.87
CA VAL A 26 13.09 32.74 11.27
C VAL A 26 11.88 31.84 11.10
N ASN A 27 11.17 31.59 12.20
CA ASN A 27 9.86 30.96 12.14
C ASN A 27 8.81 31.96 11.61
N LYS A 28 8.37 31.75 10.38
CA LYS A 28 7.32 32.56 9.73
C LYS A 28 5.89 32.16 10.14
N ASN A 29 5.73 31.19 11.05
CA ASN A 29 4.44 30.63 11.46
C ASN A 29 3.55 30.22 10.27
N VAL A 30 4.17 29.58 9.28
CA VAL A 30 3.45 29.09 8.10
C VAL A 30 2.62 27.88 8.49
N GLU A 31 1.32 27.95 8.25
CA GLU A 31 0.42 26.81 8.38
C GLU A 31 0.76 25.77 7.32
N LYS A 32 0.79 24.50 7.74
CA LYS A 32 1.14 23.43 6.81
C LYS A 32 -0.04 23.20 5.85
N PRO A 33 0.17 23.15 4.52
CA PRO A 33 -0.90 22.85 3.58
C PRO A 33 -1.55 21.48 3.83
N SER A 34 -2.85 21.42 3.56
CA SER A 34 -3.67 20.20 3.53
C SER A 34 -4.67 20.29 2.40
N TRP A 35 -4.98 19.15 1.79
CA TRP A 35 -5.91 18.98 0.68
C TRP A 35 -7.03 18.03 1.12
N PRO A 36 -8.08 18.55 1.77
CA PRO A 36 -9.16 17.71 2.29
C PRO A 36 -10.03 17.10 1.17
N GLU A 37 -10.04 17.70 -0.01
CA GLU A 37 -10.74 17.18 -1.17
C GLU A 37 -9.88 16.13 -1.88
N HIS A 38 -10.44 14.95 -2.08
CA HIS A 38 -9.77 13.87 -2.78
C HIS A 38 -9.67 14.21 -4.29
N PRO A 39 -8.51 14.04 -4.95
CA PRO A 39 -8.33 14.40 -6.36
C PRO A 39 -9.19 13.56 -7.32
N TYR A 40 -9.61 12.37 -6.88
CA TYR A 40 -10.62 11.55 -7.56
C TYR A 40 -11.98 11.71 -6.89
N GLY A 41 -12.87 12.47 -7.52
CA GLY A 41 -14.26 12.64 -7.10
C GLY A 41 -15.22 11.74 -7.89
N PRO A 42 -16.53 11.99 -7.77
CA PRO A 42 -17.58 11.21 -8.45
C PRO A 42 -17.45 11.17 -9.98
N ASN A 43 -16.78 12.15 -10.58
CA ASN A 43 -16.54 12.21 -12.01
C ASN A 43 -15.32 11.40 -12.44
N GLU A 44 -14.41 11.07 -11.52
CA GLU A 44 -13.16 10.36 -11.80
C GLU A 44 -13.27 8.86 -11.53
N VAL A 45 -14.07 8.47 -10.54
CA VAL A 45 -14.35 7.06 -10.23
C VAL A 45 -15.25 6.42 -11.28
N GLY A 46 -15.23 5.08 -11.35
CA GLY A 46 -15.97 4.32 -12.35
C GLY A 46 -15.35 4.39 -13.75
N LYS A 47 -14.07 4.77 -13.85
CA LYS A 47 -13.34 4.91 -15.12
C LYS A 47 -12.35 3.79 -15.36
N ILE A 48 -12.14 3.49 -16.64
CA ILE A 48 -11.03 2.70 -17.16
C ILE A 48 -10.07 3.63 -17.87
N LEU A 49 -8.82 3.65 -17.42
CA LEU A 49 -7.70 4.37 -18.00
C LEU A 49 -6.77 3.37 -18.71
N GLU A 50 -6.76 3.38 -20.03
CA GLU A 50 -5.91 2.52 -20.85
C GLU A 50 -4.69 3.33 -21.32
N ILE A 51 -3.47 2.89 -20.98
CA ILE A 51 -2.23 3.64 -21.20
C ILE A 51 -1.32 2.84 -22.11
N VAL A 52 -0.77 3.49 -23.14
CA VAL A 52 0.23 2.89 -24.03
C VAL A 52 1.63 3.08 -23.41
N PRO A 53 2.32 2.02 -22.97
CA PRO A 53 3.63 2.14 -22.35
C PRO A 53 4.74 2.30 -23.38
N VAL A 54 5.88 2.83 -22.92
CA VAL A 54 7.12 2.90 -23.71
C VAL A 54 7.81 1.53 -23.79
N ARG A 55 7.76 0.76 -22.70
CA ARG A 55 8.32 -0.60 -22.63
C ARG A 55 7.20 -1.62 -22.81
N GLU A 56 7.54 -2.80 -23.32
CA GLU A 56 6.59 -3.90 -23.36
C GLU A 56 6.31 -4.39 -21.92
N THR A 57 5.16 -4.01 -21.39
CA THR A 57 4.65 -4.42 -20.08
C THR A 57 3.14 -4.64 -20.15
N ARG A 58 2.61 -5.38 -19.18
CA ARG A 58 1.17 -5.62 -19.00
C ARG A 58 0.86 -5.47 -17.53
N GLU A 59 0.47 -4.27 -17.14
CA GLU A 59 0.18 -3.94 -15.75
C GLU A 59 -1.29 -3.53 -15.61
N MET A 60 -1.87 -3.88 -14.47
CA MET A 60 -3.21 -3.44 -14.09
C MET A 60 -3.19 -2.94 -12.66
N ALA A 61 -3.73 -1.75 -12.43
CA ALA A 61 -3.91 -1.18 -11.11
C ALA A 61 -5.40 -0.91 -10.85
N ILE A 62 -5.91 -1.44 -9.74
CA ILE A 62 -7.24 -1.09 -9.21
C ILE A 62 -7.03 -0.13 -8.06
N ILE A 63 -7.42 1.13 -8.26
CA ILE A 63 -7.17 2.22 -7.33
C ILE A 63 -8.48 2.61 -6.66
N PHE A 64 -8.49 2.62 -5.33
CA PHE A 64 -9.59 3.07 -4.48
C PHE A 64 -9.21 4.41 -3.82
N PRO A 65 -9.97 5.49 -4.10
CA PRO A 65 -9.92 6.72 -3.30
C PRO A 65 -10.27 6.45 -1.84
N ILE A 66 -9.39 6.81 -0.90
CA ILE A 66 -9.66 6.68 0.54
C ILE A 66 -9.23 7.95 1.33
N PRO A 67 -9.79 8.20 2.51
CA PRO A 67 -9.33 9.26 3.40
C PRO A 67 -7.88 9.05 3.83
N ASP A 68 -7.22 10.14 4.23
CA ASP A 68 -5.88 10.08 4.82
C ASP A 68 -5.82 9.10 6.00
N GLN A 69 -4.96 8.09 5.87
CA GLN A 69 -4.76 7.03 6.86
C GLN A 69 -3.60 7.33 7.83
N MET A 70 -2.81 8.38 7.60
CA MET A 70 -1.62 8.71 8.40
C MET A 70 -1.92 8.82 9.90
N LYS A 71 -3.10 9.35 10.25
CA LYS A 71 -3.56 9.47 11.65
C LYS A 71 -3.77 8.13 12.36
N PHE A 72 -3.93 7.05 11.60
CA PHE A 72 -4.18 5.70 12.09
C PHE A 72 -2.92 4.84 12.16
N TYR A 73 -1.71 5.41 12.06
CA TYR A 73 -0.45 4.65 12.01
C TYR A 73 -0.21 3.65 13.16
N LYS A 74 -0.84 3.84 14.33
CA LYS A 74 -0.74 2.89 15.46
C LYS A 74 -1.59 1.62 15.26
N THR A 75 -2.55 1.66 14.34
CA THR A 75 -3.49 0.58 14.03
C THR A 75 -3.29 0.03 12.61
N SER A 76 -2.86 0.90 11.68
CA SER A 76 -2.48 0.59 10.30
C SER A 76 -3.50 -0.32 9.56
N PRO A 77 -4.77 0.11 9.43
CA PRO A 77 -5.80 -0.69 8.77
C PRO A 77 -5.47 -1.01 7.31
N GLY A 78 -4.83 -0.06 6.61
CA GLY A 78 -4.35 -0.26 5.24
C GLY A 78 -3.32 -1.38 5.11
N HIS A 79 -2.39 -1.49 6.08
CA HIS A 79 -1.42 -2.57 6.12
C HIS A 79 -2.07 -3.93 6.40
N TYR A 80 -3.06 -4.00 7.30
CA TYR A 80 -3.80 -5.24 7.56
C TYR A 80 -4.47 -5.77 6.28
N LEU A 81 -5.20 -4.89 5.56
CA LEU A 81 -5.86 -5.27 4.31
C LEU A 81 -4.85 -5.59 3.20
N GLY A 82 -3.75 -4.83 3.12
CA GLY A 82 -2.67 -5.08 2.18
C GLY A 82 -1.98 -6.43 2.42
N HIS A 83 -1.78 -6.81 3.68
CA HIS A 83 -1.23 -8.12 4.06
C HIS A 83 -2.10 -9.28 3.56
N LEU A 84 -3.43 -9.16 3.67
CA LEU A 84 -4.37 -10.17 3.19
C LEU A 84 -4.46 -10.22 1.66
N ILE A 85 -4.65 -9.06 1.01
CA ILE A 85 -4.81 -8.98 -0.44
C ILE A 85 -3.52 -9.38 -1.17
N GLY A 86 -2.37 -8.96 -0.65
CA GLY A 86 -1.05 -9.32 -1.14
C GLY A 86 -0.54 -10.69 -0.66
N HIS A 87 -1.32 -11.44 0.11
CA HIS A 87 -0.91 -12.75 0.61
C HIS A 87 -0.65 -13.72 -0.54
N GLN A 88 0.41 -14.53 -0.44
CA GLN A 88 0.82 -15.43 -1.52
C GLN A 88 0.62 -16.93 -1.20
N GLY A 89 0.14 -17.26 -0.01
CA GLY A 89 -0.14 -18.63 0.41
C GLY A 89 -1.38 -19.25 -0.24
N LYS A 90 -1.66 -20.51 0.13
CA LYS A 90 -2.80 -21.27 -0.38
C LYS A 90 -4.12 -20.57 -0.08
N GLY A 91 -5.00 -20.49 -1.07
CA GLY A 91 -6.33 -19.88 -0.94
C GLY A 91 -6.34 -18.36 -1.10
N SER A 92 -5.18 -17.73 -1.29
CA SER A 92 -5.08 -16.30 -1.60
C SER A 92 -5.57 -15.96 -3.01
N LEU A 93 -5.87 -14.67 -3.21
CA LEU A 93 -6.07 -14.09 -4.54
C LEU A 93 -4.91 -14.40 -5.48
N TRP A 94 -3.66 -14.22 -5.00
CA TRP A 94 -2.45 -14.57 -5.75
C TRP A 94 -2.45 -16.03 -6.21
N SER A 95 -2.79 -16.96 -5.32
CA SER A 95 -2.73 -18.39 -5.62
C SER A 95 -3.69 -18.80 -6.75
N GLU A 96 -4.90 -18.21 -6.80
CA GLU A 96 -5.86 -18.49 -7.88
C GLU A 96 -5.46 -17.80 -9.20
N LEU A 97 -4.97 -16.57 -9.14
CA LEU A 97 -4.46 -15.86 -10.33
C LEU A 97 -3.28 -16.61 -10.96
N LYS A 98 -2.36 -17.09 -10.11
CA LYS A 98 -1.21 -17.89 -10.54
C LYS A 98 -1.65 -19.25 -11.09
N ALA A 99 -2.60 -19.92 -10.45
CA ALA A 99 -3.11 -21.23 -10.93
C ALA A 99 -3.77 -21.13 -12.30
N LYS A 100 -4.41 -19.99 -12.62
CA LYS A 100 -4.95 -19.70 -13.95
C LYS A 100 -3.91 -19.23 -14.97
N GLY A 101 -2.68 -18.96 -14.52
CA GLY A 101 -1.63 -18.39 -15.37
C GLY A 101 -1.88 -16.94 -15.77
N TRP A 102 -2.66 -16.19 -14.99
CA TRP A 102 -3.09 -14.82 -15.33
C TRP A 102 -2.15 -13.73 -14.82
N ALA A 103 -1.38 -13.97 -13.75
CA ALA A 103 -0.52 -12.95 -13.15
C ALA A 103 0.88 -13.48 -12.81
N THR A 104 1.87 -12.59 -12.88
CA THR A 104 3.28 -12.80 -12.50
C THR A 104 3.67 -12.02 -11.24
N PHE A 105 2.87 -11.02 -10.85
CA PHE A 105 3.03 -10.27 -9.61
C PHE A 105 1.68 -9.77 -9.08
N LEU A 106 1.55 -9.66 -7.76
CA LEU A 106 0.42 -9.05 -7.07
C LEU A 106 0.92 -8.32 -5.82
N SER A 107 0.50 -7.06 -5.66
CA SER A 107 0.61 -6.32 -4.42
C SER A 107 -0.69 -5.60 -4.11
N GLY A 108 -1.06 -5.52 -2.84
CA GLY A 108 -2.17 -4.71 -2.37
C GLY A 108 -1.74 -3.90 -1.16
N GLY A 109 -2.18 -2.65 -1.07
CA GLY A 109 -1.89 -1.85 0.11
C GLY A 109 -2.30 -0.39 0.00
N GLU A 110 -2.14 0.30 1.11
CA GLU A 110 -2.28 1.75 1.18
C GLU A 110 -1.09 2.44 0.49
N SER A 111 -1.39 3.52 -0.23
CA SER A 111 -0.42 4.47 -0.75
C SER A 111 -0.77 5.88 -0.27
N HIS A 112 0.24 6.62 0.20
CA HIS A 112 0.05 7.99 0.68
C HIS A 112 -0.05 8.97 -0.50
N GLY A 113 -1.10 9.80 -0.51
CA GLY A 113 -1.26 10.88 -1.47
C GLY A 113 -0.66 12.18 -0.95
N ALA A 114 -1.45 12.91 -0.19
CA ALA A 114 -1.03 14.11 0.53
C ALA A 114 -1.83 14.22 1.84
N ARG A 115 -1.53 15.24 2.66
CA ARG A 115 -2.34 15.49 3.87
C ARG A 115 -3.79 15.74 3.48
N GLY A 116 -4.68 14.86 3.91
CA GLY A 116 -6.11 14.91 3.59
C GLY A 116 -6.62 13.76 2.72
N PHE A 117 -5.76 13.06 1.96
CA PHE A 117 -6.17 11.89 1.18
C PHE A 117 -5.08 10.82 1.00
N SER A 118 -5.51 9.58 0.86
CA SER A 118 -4.68 8.41 0.54
C SER A 118 -5.34 7.59 -0.56
N PHE A 119 -4.65 6.57 -1.03
CA PHE A 119 -5.20 5.57 -1.95
C PHE A 119 -5.07 4.18 -1.33
N PHE A 120 -5.95 3.27 -1.70
CA PHE A 120 -5.67 1.85 -1.61
C PHE A 120 -5.47 1.34 -3.04
N GLU A 121 -4.38 0.65 -3.31
CA GLU A 121 -4.06 0.17 -4.65
C GLU A 121 -3.85 -1.34 -4.64
N VAL A 122 -4.40 -2.00 -5.66
CA VAL A 122 -4.07 -3.39 -5.99
C VAL A 122 -3.40 -3.40 -7.36
N SER A 123 -2.09 -3.65 -7.38
CA SER A 123 -1.27 -3.67 -8.58
C SER A 123 -0.97 -5.11 -8.99
N ILE A 124 -1.18 -5.43 -10.27
CA ILE A 124 -1.08 -6.78 -10.83
C ILE A 124 -0.27 -6.72 -12.11
N GLU A 125 0.79 -7.52 -12.21
CA GLU A 125 1.48 -7.75 -13.47
C GLU A 125 0.82 -8.95 -14.16
N LEU A 126 0.31 -8.74 -15.37
CA LEU A 126 -0.51 -9.68 -16.11
C LEU A 126 0.32 -10.48 -17.12
N SER A 127 -0.01 -11.76 -17.27
CA SER A 127 0.43 -12.53 -18.43
C SER A 127 -0.35 -12.10 -19.69
N PRO A 128 0.06 -12.52 -20.89
CA PRO A 128 -0.74 -12.32 -22.10
C PRO A 128 -2.16 -12.90 -22.00
N ASP A 129 -2.33 -14.02 -21.29
CA ASP A 129 -3.66 -14.60 -21.04
C ASP A 129 -4.44 -13.81 -19.97
N GLY A 130 -3.75 -13.36 -18.92
CA GLY A 130 -4.32 -12.48 -17.91
C GLY A 130 -4.85 -11.16 -18.48
N PHE A 131 -4.13 -10.56 -19.44
CA PHE A 131 -4.57 -9.35 -20.13
C PHE A 131 -5.88 -9.55 -20.91
N LYS A 132 -6.02 -10.69 -21.61
CA LYS A 132 -7.27 -11.06 -22.29
C LYS A 132 -8.42 -11.24 -21.32
N ASN A 133 -8.13 -11.73 -20.12
CA ASN A 133 -9.10 -12.00 -19.04
C ASN A 133 -9.11 -10.91 -17.94
N ARG A 134 -8.62 -9.70 -18.21
CA ARG A 134 -8.41 -8.66 -17.18
C ARG A 134 -9.67 -8.30 -16.37
N MET A 135 -10.84 -8.33 -16.99
CA MET A 135 -12.11 -8.08 -16.27
C MET A 135 -12.47 -9.22 -15.32
N GLU A 136 -12.10 -10.47 -15.63
CA GLU A 136 -12.24 -11.61 -14.72
C GLU A 136 -11.24 -11.53 -13.55
N VAL A 137 -10.04 -10.96 -13.77
CA VAL A 137 -9.09 -10.67 -12.68
C VAL A 137 -9.70 -9.67 -11.69
N VAL A 138 -10.36 -8.63 -12.19
CA VAL A 138 -11.10 -7.66 -11.35
C VAL A 138 -12.23 -8.34 -10.57
N LYS A 139 -12.99 -9.26 -11.20
CA LYS A 139 -14.01 -10.05 -10.49
C LYS A 139 -13.41 -10.90 -9.36
N LEU A 140 -12.28 -11.57 -9.59
CA LEU A 140 -11.59 -12.35 -8.55
C LEU A 140 -11.18 -11.49 -7.35
N LEU A 141 -10.70 -10.26 -7.59
CA LEU A 141 -10.41 -9.31 -6.51
C LEU A 141 -11.67 -9.00 -5.69
N PHE A 142 -12.79 -8.68 -6.33
CA PHE A 142 -14.03 -8.39 -5.61
C PHE A 142 -14.62 -9.61 -4.90
N GLN A 143 -14.45 -10.82 -5.45
CA GLN A 143 -14.78 -12.05 -4.72
C GLN A 143 -13.93 -12.22 -3.46
N TYR A 144 -12.65 -11.87 -3.52
CA TYR A 144 -11.77 -11.89 -2.35
C TYR A 144 -12.18 -10.83 -1.31
N LEU A 145 -12.48 -9.60 -1.73
CA LEU A 145 -12.97 -8.55 -0.82
C LEU A 145 -14.32 -8.92 -0.17
N ALA A 146 -15.22 -9.56 -0.92
CA ALA A 146 -16.48 -10.09 -0.38
C ALA A 146 -16.25 -11.21 0.65
N LEU A 147 -15.26 -12.07 0.41
CA LEU A 147 -14.83 -13.09 1.38
C LEU A 147 -14.33 -12.43 2.67
N LEU A 148 -13.46 -11.42 2.57
CA LEU A 148 -12.94 -10.68 3.74
C LEU A 148 -14.09 -10.04 4.52
N THR A 149 -15.06 -9.45 3.82
CA THR A 149 -16.24 -8.83 4.44
C THR A 149 -17.10 -9.85 5.18
N LYS A 150 -17.29 -11.05 4.59
CA LYS A 150 -18.10 -12.12 5.18
C LYS A 150 -17.44 -12.79 6.39
N GLN A 151 -16.13 -13.04 6.33
CA GLN A 151 -15.41 -13.68 7.43
C GLN A 151 -15.10 -12.69 8.57
N GLY A 152 -14.99 -11.41 8.25
CA GLY A 152 -14.64 -10.36 9.19
C GLY A 152 -13.14 -10.28 9.44
N VAL A 153 -12.78 -9.42 10.38
CA VAL A 153 -11.39 -9.17 10.78
C VAL A 153 -11.01 -10.03 11.98
N HIS A 154 -9.78 -10.53 11.99
CA HIS A 154 -9.30 -11.46 13.00
C HIS A 154 -8.07 -10.91 13.71
N GLU A 155 -8.13 -10.87 15.03
CA GLU A 155 -7.05 -10.34 15.87
C GLU A 155 -5.75 -11.14 15.72
N TRP A 156 -5.83 -12.46 15.51
CA TRP A 156 -4.63 -13.28 15.33
C TRP A 156 -3.83 -12.88 14.08
N ILE A 157 -4.50 -12.48 12.99
CA ILE A 157 -3.84 -11.99 11.76
C ILE A 157 -3.14 -10.65 12.03
N PHE A 158 -3.80 -9.78 12.79
CA PHE A 158 -3.20 -8.52 13.23
C PHE A 158 -1.97 -8.76 14.09
N ASN A 159 -2.05 -9.70 15.05
CA ASN A 159 -0.95 -10.06 15.92
C ASN A 159 0.24 -10.62 15.13
N GLU A 160 0.02 -11.48 14.13
CA GLU A 160 1.11 -11.96 13.26
C GLU A 160 1.85 -10.81 12.56
N TYR A 161 1.10 -9.88 11.96
CA TYR A 161 1.67 -8.71 11.32
C TYR A 161 2.43 -7.82 12.32
N ARG A 162 1.85 -7.57 13.49
CA ARG A 162 2.47 -6.78 14.56
C ARG A 162 3.78 -7.42 15.00
N ASP A 163 3.78 -8.71 15.26
CA ASP A 163 4.94 -9.44 15.77
C ASP A 163 6.06 -9.48 14.72
N LEU A 164 5.73 -9.74 13.45
CA LEU A 164 6.69 -9.64 12.34
C LEU A 164 7.30 -8.24 12.21
N SER A 165 6.49 -7.19 12.35
CA SER A 165 6.97 -5.81 12.26
C SER A 165 7.84 -5.44 13.46
N ALA A 166 7.51 -5.93 14.67
CA ALA A 166 8.32 -5.77 15.87
C ALA A 166 9.68 -6.50 15.76
N ILE A 167 9.68 -7.72 15.21
CA ILE A 167 10.91 -8.48 14.91
C ILE A 167 11.76 -7.71 13.90
N HIS A 168 11.16 -7.23 12.81
CA HIS A 168 11.85 -6.45 11.79
C HIS A 168 12.50 -5.18 12.38
N PHE A 169 11.80 -4.48 13.27
CA PHE A 169 12.36 -3.31 13.96
C PHE A 169 13.48 -3.68 14.93
N ARG A 170 13.30 -4.74 15.73
CA ARG A 170 14.28 -5.20 16.74
C ARG A 170 15.61 -5.63 16.11
N PHE A 171 15.56 -6.34 14.98
CA PHE A 171 16.75 -6.86 14.29
C PHE A 171 17.12 -6.04 13.05
N LYS A 172 16.62 -4.81 12.96
CA LYS A 172 16.92 -3.91 11.86
C LYS A 172 18.43 -3.68 11.76
N GLU A 173 18.97 -3.89 10.57
CA GLU A 173 20.38 -3.68 10.31
C GLU A 173 20.78 -2.21 10.43
N LYS A 174 22.05 -1.98 10.79
CA LYS A 174 22.63 -0.64 10.84
C LYS A 174 22.62 -0.03 9.44
N GLN A 175 21.94 1.09 9.29
CA GLN A 175 21.84 1.81 8.03
C GLN A 175 22.98 2.82 7.86
N TRP A 176 23.23 3.21 6.61
CA TRP A 176 24.15 4.29 6.29
C TRP A 176 23.68 5.63 6.91
N PRO A 177 24.59 6.46 7.45
CA PRO A 177 24.23 7.71 8.14
C PRO A 177 23.29 8.62 7.33
N VAL A 178 23.53 8.77 6.03
CA VAL A 178 22.68 9.59 5.15
C VAL A 178 21.24 9.08 5.07
N SER A 179 21.05 7.76 5.04
CA SER A 179 19.72 7.15 5.06
C SER A 179 19.05 7.34 6.41
N VAL A 180 19.81 7.25 7.51
CA VAL A 180 19.28 7.48 8.87
C VAL A 180 18.73 8.89 9.00
N VAL A 181 19.53 9.92 8.71
CA VAL A 181 19.09 11.32 8.85
C VAL A 181 17.94 11.65 7.90
N THR A 182 17.94 11.11 6.67
CA THR A 182 16.86 11.32 5.71
C THR A 182 15.54 10.69 6.19
N ASN A 183 15.60 9.46 6.70
CA ASN A 183 14.41 8.77 7.22
C ASN A 183 13.88 9.47 8.48
N ILE A 184 14.74 9.86 9.42
CA ILE A 184 14.32 10.54 10.66
C ILE A 184 13.70 11.90 10.34
N THR A 185 14.34 12.71 9.50
CA THR A 185 13.81 14.04 9.12
C THR A 185 12.44 13.94 8.47
N SER A 186 12.22 12.95 7.61
CA SER A 186 10.91 12.65 7.03
C SER A 186 9.93 12.20 8.11
N ASN A 187 10.29 11.22 8.93
CA ASN A 187 9.43 10.69 10.00
C ASN A 187 8.99 11.77 11.01
N LEU A 188 9.85 12.72 11.36
CA LEU A 188 9.51 13.84 12.25
C LEU A 188 8.42 14.77 11.68
N GLN A 189 8.10 14.69 10.38
CA GLN A 189 6.96 15.42 9.80
C GLN A 189 5.62 14.74 10.05
N HIS A 190 5.65 13.48 10.48
CA HIS A 190 4.51 12.56 10.52
C HIS A 190 4.27 11.95 11.91
N TYR A 191 5.33 11.73 12.69
CA TYR A 191 5.29 11.09 14.00
C TYR A 191 5.81 12.02 15.09
N PRO A 192 5.39 11.82 16.37
CA PRO A 192 6.03 12.44 17.52
C PRO A 192 7.54 12.15 17.57
N MET A 193 8.31 13.02 18.23
CA MET A 193 9.77 12.90 18.33
C MET A 193 10.18 11.55 18.95
N GLU A 194 9.45 11.12 19.98
CA GLU A 194 9.68 9.90 20.74
C GLU A 194 9.43 8.63 19.91
N GLU A 195 8.61 8.75 18.86
CA GLU A 195 8.21 7.66 17.98
C GLU A 195 8.87 7.77 16.59
N CYS A 196 9.78 8.72 16.36
CA CYS A 196 10.32 8.98 15.02
C CYS A 196 11.11 7.79 14.42
N LEU A 197 11.63 6.90 15.27
CA LEU A 197 12.34 5.69 14.83
C LEU A 197 11.39 4.51 14.63
N SER A 198 10.34 4.41 15.43
CA SER A 198 9.49 3.22 15.57
C SER A 198 8.11 3.37 14.92
N GLY A 199 7.59 4.59 14.74
CA GLY A 199 6.20 4.85 14.33
C GLY A 199 5.81 4.27 12.96
N ARG A 200 6.79 4.09 12.06
CA ARG A 200 6.58 3.42 10.76
C ARG A 200 6.52 1.88 10.88
N TYR A 201 7.04 1.32 11.97
CA TYR A 201 7.21 -0.12 12.15
C TYR A 201 6.20 -0.69 13.13
N LEU A 202 5.95 0.00 14.25
CA LEU A 202 5.19 -0.54 15.35
C LEU A 202 3.72 -0.16 15.24
N THR A 203 2.86 -1.18 15.26
CA THR A 203 1.41 -1.09 15.17
C THR A 203 0.79 -1.71 16.42
N PRO A 204 0.83 -1.03 17.57
CA PRO A 204 0.48 -1.63 18.86
C PRO A 204 -1.02 -1.91 19.04
N ASN A 205 -1.89 -1.22 18.32
CA ASN A 205 -3.31 -1.17 18.63
C ASN A 205 -4.15 -1.95 17.61
N TYR A 206 -4.89 -2.95 18.09
CA TYR A 206 -5.90 -3.62 17.27
C TYR A 206 -7.23 -2.88 17.35
N GLU A 207 -7.63 -2.24 16.26
CA GLU A 207 -8.92 -1.54 16.15
C GLU A 207 -9.74 -2.12 14.97
N PRO A 208 -10.53 -3.18 15.22
CA PRO A 208 -11.24 -3.89 14.15
C PRO A 208 -12.20 -3.00 13.38
N ASP A 209 -12.83 -2.03 14.04
CA ASP A 209 -13.77 -1.10 13.42
C ASP A 209 -13.10 -0.23 12.35
N LEU A 210 -11.86 0.23 12.57
CA LEU A 210 -11.10 0.99 11.58
C LEU A 210 -10.77 0.15 10.34
N ILE A 211 -10.42 -1.13 10.55
CA ILE A 211 -10.14 -2.07 9.46
C ILE A 211 -11.42 -2.34 8.66
N CYS A 212 -12.53 -2.61 9.33
CA CYS A 212 -13.84 -2.82 8.71
C CYS A 212 -14.31 -1.57 7.94
N ASN A 213 -14.15 -0.38 8.53
CA ASN A 213 -14.50 0.89 7.89
C ASN A 213 -13.68 1.15 6.62
N LEU A 214 -12.40 0.77 6.61
CA LEU A 214 -11.57 0.87 5.40
C LEU A 214 -12.00 -0.18 4.37
N LEU A 215 -12.25 -1.43 4.76
CA LEU A 215 -12.71 -2.48 3.86
C LEU A 215 -14.04 -2.11 3.18
N CYS A 216 -14.97 -1.47 3.89
CA CYS A 216 -16.24 -0.99 3.34
C CYS A 216 -16.09 0.12 2.28
N GLN A 217 -14.91 0.74 2.17
CA GLN A 217 -14.60 1.72 1.13
C GLN A 217 -14.00 1.10 -0.13
N LEU A 218 -13.51 -0.14 -0.05
CA LEU A 218 -12.97 -0.90 -1.18
C LEU A 218 -14.10 -1.51 -2.03
N ARG A 219 -14.93 -0.64 -2.60
CA ARG A 219 -16.13 -1.01 -3.35
C ARG A 219 -15.91 -0.94 -4.85
N TRP A 220 -16.62 -1.78 -5.59
CA TRP A 220 -16.56 -1.85 -7.05
C TRP A 220 -17.08 -0.59 -7.75
N ASP A 221 -17.92 0.21 -7.10
CA ASP A 221 -18.44 1.49 -7.61
C ASP A 221 -17.52 2.68 -7.30
N ASN A 222 -16.43 2.46 -6.57
CA ASN A 222 -15.50 3.49 -6.12
C ASN A 222 -14.06 3.16 -6.55
N ILE A 223 -13.89 2.78 -7.81
CA ILE A 223 -12.57 2.44 -8.38
C ILE A 223 -12.20 3.26 -9.59
N ILE A 224 -10.90 3.36 -9.81
CA ILE A 224 -10.30 3.67 -11.10
C ILE A 224 -9.51 2.44 -11.52
N LEU A 225 -9.80 1.94 -12.72
CA LEU A 225 -9.10 0.80 -13.30
C LEU A 225 -8.07 1.30 -14.31
N THR A 226 -6.79 1.16 -14.00
CA THR A 226 -5.71 1.50 -14.93
C THR A 226 -5.18 0.24 -15.58
N ILE A 227 -5.07 0.23 -16.90
CA ILE A 227 -4.53 -0.87 -17.70
C ILE A 227 -3.39 -0.31 -18.56
N ILE A 228 -2.18 -0.83 -18.36
CA ILE A 228 -0.97 -0.40 -19.06
C ILE A 228 -0.50 -1.56 -19.91
N ALA A 229 -0.68 -1.46 -21.23
CA ALA A 229 -0.21 -2.49 -22.17
C ALA A 229 -0.12 -1.95 -23.59
N ASN A 230 0.78 -2.49 -24.42
CA ASN A 230 0.87 -2.10 -25.83
C ASN A 230 -0.40 -2.49 -26.61
N GLU A 231 -1.06 -3.57 -26.19
CA GLU A 231 -2.27 -4.12 -26.79
C GLU A 231 -3.52 -3.23 -26.63
N VAL A 232 -3.48 -2.19 -25.79
CA VAL A 232 -4.60 -1.22 -25.68
C VAL A 232 -4.61 -0.22 -26.83
N LYS A 233 -3.51 -0.11 -27.58
CA LYS A 233 -3.43 0.77 -28.75
C LYS A 233 -4.27 0.20 -29.89
N ASP A 234 -5.31 0.93 -30.27
CA ASP A 234 -6.21 0.58 -31.36
C ASP A 234 -6.44 1.78 -32.30
N GLU A 235 -7.50 1.72 -33.11
CA GLU A 235 -7.82 2.75 -34.11
C GLU A 235 -8.40 4.05 -33.50
N ARG A 236 -8.69 4.08 -32.19
CA ARG A 236 -9.17 5.30 -31.51
C ARG A 236 -8.08 6.36 -31.52
N THR A 237 -8.47 7.63 -31.60
CA THR A 237 -7.53 8.74 -31.38
C THR A 237 -7.17 8.84 -29.90
N PRO A 238 -5.88 8.68 -29.52
CA PRO A 238 -5.48 8.77 -28.13
C PRO A 238 -5.56 10.22 -27.63
N MET A 239 -5.81 10.36 -26.33
CA MET A 239 -5.46 11.58 -25.61
C MET A 239 -3.97 11.57 -25.33
N ILE A 240 -3.38 12.76 -25.25
CA ILE A 240 -1.94 12.93 -25.02
C ILE A 240 -1.76 13.69 -23.71
N GLU A 241 -1.07 13.08 -22.75
CA GLU A 241 -0.70 13.74 -21.51
C GLU A 241 0.30 14.87 -21.83
N HIS A 242 0.08 16.04 -21.24
CA HIS A 242 0.72 17.28 -21.64
C HIS A 242 2.24 17.30 -21.44
N TYR A 243 2.74 16.73 -20.33
CA TYR A 243 4.12 16.86 -19.93
C TYR A 243 5.03 15.77 -20.50
N TYR A 244 4.55 14.53 -20.53
CA TYR A 244 5.32 13.35 -20.94
C TYR A 244 4.94 12.85 -22.33
N GLY A 245 3.87 13.36 -22.93
CA GLY A 245 3.39 12.92 -24.23
C GLY A 245 2.81 11.50 -24.21
N THR A 246 2.43 10.99 -23.04
CA THR A 246 1.88 9.63 -22.91
C THR A 246 0.54 9.52 -23.63
N GLU A 247 0.43 8.54 -24.52
CA GLU A 247 -0.82 8.19 -25.19
C GLU A 247 -1.71 7.38 -24.24
N TYR A 248 -2.97 7.81 -24.08
CA TYR A 248 -3.94 7.11 -23.23
C TYR A 248 -5.38 7.28 -23.72
N PHE A 249 -6.25 6.42 -23.21
CA PHE A 249 -7.68 6.42 -23.48
C PHE A 249 -8.45 6.37 -22.16
N VAL A 250 -9.59 7.06 -22.09
CA VAL A 250 -10.47 7.04 -20.94
C VAL A 250 -11.85 6.61 -21.38
N SER A 251 -12.42 5.66 -20.65
CA SER A 251 -13.80 5.21 -20.82
C SER A 251 -14.45 4.95 -19.47
N ASN A 252 -15.77 4.83 -19.45
CA ASN A 252 -16.48 4.42 -18.25
C ASN A 252 -16.47 2.90 -18.15
N ILE A 253 -16.36 2.37 -16.93
CA ILE A 253 -16.58 0.94 -16.69
C ILE A 253 -17.99 0.59 -17.17
N PRO A 254 -18.17 -0.48 -17.99
CA PRO A 254 -19.48 -0.84 -18.51
C PRO A 254 -20.49 -1.07 -17.38
N LYS A 255 -21.68 -0.46 -17.50
CA LYS A 255 -22.76 -0.62 -16.51
C LYS A 255 -23.14 -2.09 -16.29
N SER A 256 -23.15 -2.89 -17.34
CA SER A 256 -23.42 -4.33 -17.26
C SER A 256 -22.39 -5.07 -16.38
N PHE A 257 -21.13 -4.65 -16.39
CA PHE A 257 -20.09 -5.24 -15.55
C PHE A 257 -20.24 -4.80 -14.09
N LEU A 258 -20.61 -3.54 -13.84
CA LEU A 258 -20.92 -3.04 -12.50
C LEU A 258 -22.15 -3.75 -11.90
N GLU A 259 -23.20 -3.95 -12.70
CA GLU A 259 -24.39 -4.71 -12.31
C GLU A 259 -24.06 -6.17 -12.01
N GLU A 260 -23.16 -6.77 -12.79
CA GLU A 260 -22.65 -8.11 -12.51
C GLU A 260 -21.97 -8.15 -11.14
N LEU A 261 -21.03 -7.23 -10.87
CA LEU A 261 -20.33 -7.08 -9.58
C LEU A 261 -21.27 -6.78 -8.40
N HIS A 262 -22.35 -6.03 -8.62
CA HIS A 262 -23.36 -5.79 -7.59
C HIS A 262 -24.16 -7.07 -7.26
N ASN A 263 -24.56 -7.81 -8.30
CA ASN A 263 -25.37 -9.02 -8.16
C ASN A 263 -24.53 -10.27 -7.85
N PHE A 264 -23.26 -10.11 -7.52
CA PHE A 264 -22.34 -11.23 -7.24
C PHE A 264 -22.77 -11.95 -5.96
N VAL A 265 -23.45 -13.09 -6.11
CA VAL A 265 -23.88 -13.96 -4.99
C VAL A 265 -22.83 -15.03 -4.65
N THR A 266 -21.95 -15.37 -5.61
CA THR A 266 -21.13 -16.60 -5.50
C THR A 266 -19.69 -16.30 -5.12
N LEU A 267 -19.34 -16.65 -3.88
CA LEU A 267 -17.95 -16.75 -3.44
C LEU A 267 -17.23 -17.89 -4.17
N ASN A 268 -16.01 -17.62 -4.62
CA ASN A 268 -15.15 -18.65 -5.19
C ASN A 268 -14.67 -19.58 -4.08
N ASN A 269 -15.00 -20.87 -4.17
CA ASN A 269 -14.67 -21.88 -3.17
C ASN A 269 -13.17 -22.18 -3.03
N LYS A 270 -12.34 -21.67 -3.94
CA LYS A 270 -10.88 -21.75 -3.86
C LYS A 270 -10.25 -20.62 -3.07
N LEU A 271 -11.00 -19.55 -2.77
CA LEU A 271 -10.51 -18.43 -1.97
C LEU A 271 -10.78 -18.71 -0.49
N SER A 272 -9.77 -18.48 0.34
CA SER A 272 -9.85 -18.60 1.80
C SER A 272 -8.96 -17.56 2.48
N LEU A 273 -9.19 -17.32 3.77
CA LEU A 273 -8.20 -16.64 4.60
C LEU A 273 -6.92 -17.50 4.72
N PRO A 274 -5.76 -16.87 4.98
CA PRO A 274 -4.54 -17.61 5.29
C PRO A 274 -4.72 -18.46 6.55
N SER A 275 -3.94 -19.55 6.63
CA SER A 275 -3.71 -20.24 7.89
C SER A 275 -2.66 -19.49 8.73
N PRO A 276 -2.59 -19.71 10.05
CA PRO A 276 -1.52 -19.19 10.88
C PRO A 276 -0.14 -19.51 10.31
N ASN A 277 0.78 -18.56 10.41
CA ASN A 277 2.13 -18.65 9.88
C ASN A 277 3.06 -19.39 10.86
N GLU A 278 3.39 -20.63 10.53
CA GLU A 278 4.27 -21.49 11.32
C GLU A 278 5.76 -21.06 11.31
N PHE A 279 6.14 -20.10 10.45
CA PHE A 279 7.53 -19.65 10.28
C PHE A 279 7.87 -18.36 11.03
N ILE A 280 6.97 -17.82 11.86
CA ILE A 280 7.32 -16.66 12.69
C ILE A 280 8.38 -17.09 13.72
N PRO A 281 9.58 -16.49 13.72
CA PRO A 281 10.64 -16.91 14.62
C PRO A 281 10.29 -16.54 16.06
N THR A 282 10.56 -17.46 16.98
CA THR A 282 10.31 -17.30 18.42
C THR A 282 11.58 -17.34 19.27
N ASN A 283 12.64 -18.01 18.79
CA ASN A 283 13.95 -18.03 19.42
C ASN A 283 14.90 -17.03 18.75
N PHE A 284 15.42 -16.09 19.54
CA PHE A 284 16.38 -15.07 19.11
C PHE A 284 17.68 -15.11 19.93
N GLU A 285 17.94 -16.20 20.64
CA GLU A 285 19.17 -16.39 21.40
C GLU A 285 20.36 -16.48 20.44
N LEU A 286 21.44 -15.80 20.81
CA LEU A 286 22.69 -15.86 20.05
C LEU A 286 23.39 -17.18 20.38
N ALA A 287 23.66 -17.99 19.36
CA ALA A 287 24.48 -19.17 19.52
C ALA A 287 25.90 -18.80 19.95
N GLU A 288 26.52 -19.64 20.78
CA GLU A 288 27.92 -19.47 21.16
C GLU A 288 28.83 -19.54 19.94
N ARG A 289 29.81 -18.64 19.90
CA ARG A 289 30.80 -18.60 18.82
C ARG A 289 31.68 -19.84 18.92
N GLN A 290 31.50 -20.79 18.00
CA GLN A 290 32.46 -21.88 17.82
C GLN A 290 33.78 -21.29 17.34
N VAL A 291 34.80 -21.30 18.21
CA VAL A 291 36.16 -20.94 17.82
C VAL A 291 36.72 -22.15 17.07
N PRO A 292 37.11 -22.03 15.79
CA PRO A 292 37.76 -23.13 15.07
C PRO A 292 39.04 -23.52 15.82
N VAL A 293 39.20 -24.82 16.07
CA VAL A 293 40.43 -25.42 16.62
C VAL A 293 41.53 -25.42 15.56
#